data_AF-A0A959YYX3-F1
#
_entry.id   AF-A0A959YYX3-F1
#
_cell.length_a   1.000
_cell.length_b   1.000
_cell.length_c   1.000
_cell.angle_alpha   90.00
_cell.angle_beta   90.00
_cell.angle_gamma   90.00
#
_symmetry.space_group_name_H-M   'P 1'
#
loop_
_entity.id
_entity.type
_entity.pdbx_description
1 polymer ?
#
loop_
_entity_poly.entity_id
_entity_poly.type
_entity_poly.pdbx_seq_one_letter_code
_entity_poly.pdbx_strand_id
1 'polypeptide(L)'
;AHTLGLLHLDRQVSGQDRAPLLLEHRFAAQAWVQHGKVEGYLLPTLGRGLVVANTPTVGLELQRWLLPHQHEVLVPATNTAACEHLKERGYTGTIFGVRMEYGDPLAVDAQRLFGVGW
;
A
#
# COMPACT_ATOMS: atom_id res chain seq x y z
N ALA A 1 -10.52 -14.69 2.86
CA ALA A 1 -11.15 -14.70 1.51
C ALA A 1 -10.59 -13.53 0.70
N HIS A 2 -10.70 -13.51 -0.64
CA HIS A 2 -10.23 -12.42 -1.54
C HIS A 2 -8.75 -12.40 -1.96
N THR A 3 -7.96 -13.45 -1.67
CA THR A 3 -6.53 -13.53 -2.04
C THR A 3 -6.27 -13.25 -3.52
N LEU A 4 -7.05 -13.85 -4.43
CA LEU A 4 -6.86 -13.64 -5.88
C LEU A 4 -7.08 -12.18 -6.30
N GLY A 5 -8.08 -11.51 -5.73
CA GLY A 5 -8.36 -10.10 -6.01
C GLY A 5 -7.25 -9.18 -5.50
N LEU A 6 -6.70 -9.49 -4.32
CA LEU A 6 -5.55 -8.80 -3.75
C LEU A 6 -4.32 -8.93 -4.66
N LEU A 7 -3.96 -10.16 -5.05
CA LEU A 7 -2.81 -10.42 -5.92
C LEU A 7 -2.96 -9.75 -7.31
N HIS A 8 -4.19 -9.74 -7.84
CA HIS A 8 -4.49 -9.07 -9.10
C HIS A 8 -4.30 -7.55 -8.98
N LEU A 9 -4.88 -6.93 -7.96
CA LEU A 9 -4.73 -5.50 -7.70
C LEU A 9 -3.27 -5.12 -7.48
N ASP A 10 -2.55 -5.94 -6.71
CA ASP A 10 -1.14 -5.73 -6.43
C ASP A 10 -0.28 -5.70 -7.70
N ARG A 11 -0.47 -6.68 -8.59
CA ARG A 11 0.26 -6.76 -9.85
C ARG A 11 0.00 -5.54 -10.73
N GLN A 12 -1.23 -5.03 -10.74
CA GLN A 12 -1.59 -3.82 -11.48
C GLN A 12 -0.88 -2.57 -10.95
N VAL A 13 -0.65 -2.48 -9.64
CA VAL A 13 -0.05 -1.30 -9.01
C VAL A 13 1.46 -1.38 -8.99
N SER A 14 2.02 -2.54 -8.69
CA SER A 14 3.48 -2.74 -8.57
C SER A 14 4.18 -3.07 -9.88
N GLY A 15 3.44 -3.50 -10.90
CA GLY A 15 4.01 -4.04 -12.14
C GLY A 15 4.77 -5.36 -11.94
N GLN A 16 4.70 -5.97 -10.76
CA GLN A 16 5.52 -7.12 -10.37
C GLN A 16 4.64 -8.31 -9.97
N ASP A 17 5.18 -9.52 -10.15
CA ASP A 17 4.60 -10.73 -9.56
C ASP A 17 5.27 -11.02 -8.22
N ARG A 18 4.73 -10.43 -7.15
CA ARG A 18 5.23 -10.61 -5.78
C ARG A 18 4.36 -11.55 -4.95
N ALA A 19 3.59 -12.43 -5.59
CA ALA A 19 2.63 -13.30 -4.93
C ALA A 19 3.22 -14.16 -3.79
N PRO A 20 4.40 -14.81 -3.92
CA PRO A 20 4.96 -15.60 -2.83
C PRO A 20 5.13 -14.79 -1.55
N LEU A 21 5.72 -13.61 -1.66
CA LEU A 21 5.92 -12.68 -0.55
C LEU A 21 4.58 -12.26 0.08
N LEU A 22 3.60 -11.85 -0.74
CA LEU A 22 2.32 -11.40 -0.19
C LEU A 22 1.56 -12.53 0.53
N LEU A 23 1.71 -13.77 0.06
CA LEU A 23 1.07 -14.93 0.66
C LEU A 23 1.65 -15.29 2.04
N GLU A 24 2.92 -15.00 2.30
CA GLU A 24 3.53 -15.17 3.64
C GLU A 24 2.88 -14.26 4.68
N HIS A 25 2.40 -13.08 4.25
CA HIS A 25 1.77 -12.09 5.12
C HIS A 25 0.24 -12.16 5.15
N ARG A 26 -0.38 -13.10 4.42
CA ARG A 26 -1.84 -13.14 4.19
C ARG A 26 -2.68 -13.30 5.46
N PHE A 27 -2.12 -13.84 6.53
CA PHE A 27 -2.85 -14.19 7.75
C PHE A 27 -3.36 -12.95 8.49
N ALA A 28 -2.70 -11.80 8.33
CA ALA A 28 -3.11 -10.51 8.89
C ALA A 28 -3.66 -9.57 7.81
N ALA A 29 -3.87 -10.07 6.59
CA ALA A 29 -4.35 -9.26 5.48
C ALA A 29 -5.79 -8.81 5.68
N GLN A 30 -6.06 -7.57 5.29
CA GLN A 30 -7.41 -7.04 5.21
C GLN A 30 -7.68 -6.54 3.80
N ALA A 31 -8.90 -6.74 3.31
CA ALA A 31 -9.31 -6.31 1.98
C ALA A 31 -10.59 -5.48 2.07
N TRP A 32 -10.59 -4.35 1.39
CA TRP A 32 -11.78 -3.54 1.16
C TRP A 32 -12.47 -4.02 -0.11
N VAL A 33 -13.71 -4.50 0.01
CA VAL A 33 -14.46 -5.09 -1.10
C VAL A 33 -15.72 -4.28 -1.38
N GLN A 34 -15.91 -3.87 -2.63
CA GLN A 34 -17.14 -3.23 -3.10
C GLN A 34 -17.63 -3.95 -4.35
N HIS A 35 -18.93 -4.25 -4.40
CA HIS A 35 -19.56 -4.97 -5.53
C HIS A 35 -18.82 -6.26 -5.92
N GLY A 36 -18.30 -7.00 -4.94
CA GLY A 36 -17.55 -8.24 -5.16
C GLY A 36 -16.10 -8.07 -5.66
N LYS A 37 -15.62 -6.84 -5.81
CA LYS A 37 -14.26 -6.53 -6.27
C LYS A 37 -13.41 -5.96 -5.14
N VAL A 38 -12.14 -6.36 -5.08
CA VAL A 38 -11.15 -5.78 -4.17
C VAL A 38 -10.79 -4.38 -4.67
N GLU A 39 -11.16 -3.36 -3.89
CA GLU A 39 -10.88 -1.95 -4.17
C GLU A 39 -9.66 -1.46 -3.40
N GLY A 40 -9.22 -2.19 -2.38
CA GLY A 40 -7.97 -1.95 -1.69
C GLY A 40 -7.65 -3.07 -0.72
N TYR A 41 -6.41 -3.11 -0.24
CA TYR A 41 -5.98 -4.04 0.79
C TYR A 41 -4.85 -3.47 1.64
N LEU A 42 -4.69 -4.11 2.79
CA LEU A 42 -3.69 -3.81 3.80
C LEU A 42 -2.99 -5.12 4.20
N LEU A 43 -1.66 -5.14 4.16
CA LEU A 43 -0.81 -6.17 4.77
C LEU A 43 0.01 -5.53 5.88
N PRO A 44 -0.46 -5.57 7.15
CA PRO A 44 0.17 -4.84 8.24
C PRO A 44 1.51 -5.44 8.66
N THR A 45 1.75 -6.73 8.35
CA THR A 45 2.97 -7.45 8.74
C THR A 45 4.08 -7.40 7.68
N LEU A 46 3.81 -6.83 6.50
CA LEU A 46 4.80 -6.71 5.44
C LEU A 46 5.62 -5.43 5.65
N GLY A 47 6.78 -5.59 6.30
CA GLY A 47 7.68 -4.52 6.72
C GLY A 47 6.96 -3.39 7.47
N ARG A 48 6.94 -2.15 6.94
CA ARG A 48 6.26 -0.99 7.58
C ARG A 48 4.74 -0.93 7.32
N GLY A 49 4.18 -2.00 6.76
CA GLY A 49 2.80 -2.07 6.35
C GLY A 49 2.60 -1.66 4.90
N LEU A 50 2.09 -2.57 4.10
CA LEU A 50 1.73 -2.31 2.72
C LEU A 50 0.25 -1.95 2.63
N VAL A 51 -0.06 -0.81 1.99
CA VAL A 51 -1.44 -0.38 1.72
C VAL A 51 -1.57 -0.01 0.25
N VAL A 52 -2.51 -0.66 -0.43
CA VAL A 52 -2.79 -0.45 -1.85
C VAL A 52 -4.28 -0.24 -2.05
N ALA A 53 -4.67 0.74 -2.86
CA ALA A 53 -6.07 1.02 -3.14
C ALA A 53 -6.29 1.65 -4.52
N ASN A 54 -7.48 1.44 -5.10
CA ASN A 54 -7.90 2.04 -6.37
C ASN A 54 -8.30 3.51 -6.24
N THR A 55 -8.71 3.93 -5.03
CA THR A 55 -9.18 5.28 -4.78
C THR A 55 -8.53 5.84 -3.53
N PRO A 56 -8.33 7.16 -3.45
CA PRO A 56 -7.83 7.81 -2.24
C PRO A 56 -8.69 7.51 -1.02
N THR A 57 -10.01 7.57 -1.13
CA THR A 57 -10.92 7.30 0.00
C THR A 57 -10.65 5.92 0.63
N VAL A 58 -10.52 4.87 -0.18
CA VAL A 58 -10.24 3.52 0.31
C VAL A 58 -8.81 3.44 0.88
N GLY A 59 -7.84 4.03 0.19
CA GLY A 59 -6.43 4.02 0.61
C GLY A 59 -6.20 4.71 1.95
N LEU A 60 -6.82 5.87 2.15
CA LEU A 60 -6.75 6.65 3.39
C LEU A 60 -7.44 5.93 4.56
N GLU A 61 -8.57 5.27 4.32
CA GLU A 61 -9.22 4.47 5.35
C GLU A 61 -8.38 3.27 5.78
N LEU A 62 -7.77 2.56 4.83
CA LEU A 62 -6.87 1.44 5.12
C LEU A 62 -5.58 1.92 5.80
N GLN A 63 -5.05 3.09 5.41
CA GLN A 63 -3.92 3.72 6.08
C GLN A 63 -4.29 4.06 7.54
N ARG A 64 -5.48 4.63 7.78
CA ARG A 64 -5.98 4.89 9.13
C ARG A 64 -6.05 3.63 9.99
N TRP A 65 -6.39 2.48 9.39
CA TRP A 65 -6.40 1.18 10.08
C TRP A 65 -5.00 0.61 10.32
N LEU A 66 -4.01 0.97 9.50
CA LEU A 66 -2.61 0.57 9.70
C LEU A 66 -1.97 1.26 10.91
N LEU A 67 -2.20 2.57 11.08
CA LEU A 67 -1.48 3.41 12.04
C LEU A 67 -1.55 2.96 13.52
N PRO A 68 -2.64 2.34 14.01
CA PRO A 68 -2.64 1.75 15.36
C PRO A 68 -1.68 0.56 15.53
N HIS A 69 -1.27 -0.07 14.43
CA HIS A 69 -0.42 -1.26 14.41
C HIS A 69 1.02 -0.97 13.98
N GLN A 70 1.30 0.23 13.44
CA GLN A 70 2.62 0.63 12.97
C GLN A 70 2.95 2.05 13.42
N HIS A 71 4.16 2.23 13.96
CA HIS A 71 4.63 3.55 14.43
C HIS A 71 5.04 4.49 13.29
N GLU A 72 5.34 3.92 12.12
CA GLU A 72 5.76 4.65 10.92
C GLU A 72 5.19 3.96 9.68
N VAL A 73 5.05 4.73 8.60
CA VAL A 73 4.66 4.22 7.27
C VAL A 73 5.51 4.90 6.21
N LEU A 74 5.98 4.12 5.23
CA LEU A 74 6.65 4.67 4.06
C LEU A 74 5.61 4.92 2.97
N VAL A 75 5.58 6.13 2.41
CA VAL A 75 4.65 6.49 1.33
C VAL A 75 5.42 7.14 0.18
N PRO A 76 5.03 6.93 -1.09
CA PRO A 76 5.62 7.66 -2.19
C PRO A 76 5.37 9.16 -2.03
N ALA A 77 6.41 9.98 -2.14
CA ALA A 77 6.29 11.44 -2.03
C ALA A 77 5.35 12.06 -3.09
N THR A 78 5.12 11.34 -4.19
CA THR A 78 4.19 11.73 -5.26
C THR A 78 2.73 11.48 -4.91
N ASN A 79 2.41 10.61 -3.94
CA ASN A 79 1.05 10.38 -3.48
C ASN A 79 0.66 11.47 -2.46
N THR A 80 0.24 12.61 -2.99
CA THR A 80 -0.08 13.80 -2.18
C THR A 80 -1.19 13.52 -1.18
N ALA A 81 -2.21 12.74 -1.56
CA ALA A 81 -3.31 12.36 -0.67
C ALA A 81 -2.79 11.60 0.56
N ALA A 82 -1.92 10.61 0.38
CA ALA A 82 -1.33 9.87 1.49
C ALA A 82 -0.45 10.78 2.37
N CYS A 83 0.36 11.64 1.76
CA CYS A 83 1.23 12.56 2.49
C CYS A 83 0.44 13.60 3.31
N GLU A 84 -0.60 14.19 2.73
CA GLU A 84 -1.47 15.17 3.39
C GLU A 84 -2.23 14.53 4.56
N HIS A 85 -2.78 13.34 4.35
CA HIS A 85 -3.49 12.61 5.40
C HIS A 85 -2.63 12.32 6.64
N LEU A 86 -1.34 12.04 6.44
CA LEU A 86 -0.37 11.86 7.52
C LEU A 86 -0.05 13.19 8.22
N LYS A 87 0.18 14.26 7.45
CA LYS A 87 0.44 15.60 8.00
C LYS A 87 -0.73 16.11 8.84
N GLU A 88 -1.96 15.92 8.39
CA GLU A 88 -3.19 16.27 9.12
C GLU A 88 -3.29 15.56 10.48
N ARG A 89 -2.64 14.39 10.62
CA ARG A 89 -2.57 13.61 11.86
C ARG A 89 -1.34 13.93 12.71
N GLY A 90 -0.55 14.92 12.32
CA GLY A 90 0.65 15.34 13.05
C GLY A 90 1.89 14.49 12.78
N TYR A 91 1.87 13.59 11.78
CA TYR A 91 3.07 12.88 11.36
C TYR A 91 3.99 13.78 10.53
N THR A 92 5.29 13.60 10.70
CA THR A 92 6.33 14.31 9.95
C THR A 92 7.24 13.32 9.23
N GLY A 93 7.67 13.68 8.02
CA GLY A 93 8.63 12.86 7.27
C GLY A 93 10.03 13.01 7.85
N THR A 94 10.63 11.90 8.31
CA THR A 94 11.96 11.90 8.94
C THR A 94 13.03 11.32 8.03
N ILE A 95 12.67 10.38 7.15
CA ILE A 95 13.57 9.68 6.24
C ILE A 95 13.01 9.80 4.82
N PHE A 96 13.91 10.09 3.88
CA PHE A 96 13.58 10.20 2.46
C PHE A 96 14.53 9.32 1.67
N GLY A 97 13.97 8.56 0.73
CA GLY A 97 14.73 7.73 -0.20
C GLY A 97 14.31 8.03 -1.64
N VAL A 98 15.24 7.83 -2.58
CA VAL A 98 14.95 7.89 -4.00
C VAL A 98 14.79 6.46 -4.50
N ARG A 99 13.63 6.14 -5.09
CA ARG A 99 13.43 4.86 -5.74
C ARG A 99 14.29 4.81 -7.00
N MET A 100 15.16 3.80 -7.09
CA MET A 100 16.03 3.55 -8.24
C MET A 100 15.56 2.28 -8.97
N GLU A 101 15.73 2.26 -10.28
CA GLU A 101 15.39 1.11 -11.13
C GLU A 101 16.60 0.76 -11.99
N TYR A 102 16.80 -0.53 -12.24
CA TYR A 102 17.85 -1.05 -13.11
C TYR A 102 17.25 -2.03 -14.11
N GLY A 103 17.49 -1.80 -15.41
CA GLY A 103 16.85 -2.53 -16.50
C GLY A 103 15.59 -1.84 -17.00
N ASP A 104 14.61 -2.63 -17.44
CA ASP A 104 13.36 -2.11 -17.96
C ASP A 104 12.54 -1.42 -16.85
N PRO A 105 11.95 -0.24 -17.13
CA PRO A 105 11.20 0.51 -16.14
C PRO A 105 9.96 -0.26 -15.70
N LEU A 106 9.71 -0.26 -14.39
CA LEU A 106 8.50 -0.86 -13.83
C LEU A 106 7.37 0.17 -13.88
N ALA A 107 6.23 -0.21 -14.44
CA ALA A 107 5.03 0.63 -14.50
C ALA A 107 4.31 0.69 -13.13
N VAL A 108 4.97 1.30 -12.13
CA VAL A 108 4.41 1.42 -10.79
C VAL A 108 3.50 2.63 -10.66
N ASP A 109 2.29 2.38 -10.19
CA ASP A 109 1.32 3.42 -9.91
C ASP A 109 1.43 3.89 -8.46
N ALA A 110 2.32 4.86 -8.24
CA ALA A 110 2.57 5.43 -6.92
C ALA A 110 1.33 6.09 -6.29
N GLN A 111 0.35 6.56 -7.08
CA GLN A 111 -0.87 7.19 -6.56
C GLN A 111 -1.79 6.18 -5.85
N ARG A 112 -1.60 4.89 -6.11
CA ARG A 112 -2.37 3.80 -5.52
C ARG A 112 -1.65 3.12 -4.35
N LEU A 113 -0.47 3.61 -3.97
CA LEU A 113 0.32 3.14 -2.83
C LEU A 113 0.16 4.11 -1.65
N PHE A 114 -0.54 3.67 -0.60
CA PHE A 114 -0.77 4.43 0.64
C PHE A 114 0.11 3.96 1.81
N GLY A 115 0.89 2.92 1.57
CA GLY A 115 1.91 2.40 2.47
C GLY A 115 2.76 1.43 1.66
N VAL A 116 4.08 1.52 1.78
CA VAL A 116 5.03 0.64 1.11
C VAL A 116 5.66 -0.25 2.17
N GLY A 117 5.74 -1.54 1.87
CA GLY A 117 6.28 -2.51 2.82
C GLY A 117 7.78 -2.32 3.11
N TRP A 118 8.54 -1.71 2.20
CA TRP A 118 10.00 -1.53 2.30
C TRP A 118 10.48 -0.27 1.59
#